data_AF-A0A0N9HMZ0-F1
#
_entry.id   AF-A0A0N9HMZ0-F1
#
_cell.length_a   1.000
_cell.length_b   1.000
_cell.length_c   1.000
_cell.angle_alpha   90.00
_cell.angle_beta   90.00
_cell.angle_gamma   90.00
#
_symmetry.space_group_name_H-M   'P 1'
#
loop_
_entity.id
_entity.type
_entity.pdbx_description
1 polymer ?
#
loop_
_entity_poly.entity_id
_entity_poly.type
_entity_poly.pdbx_seq_one_letter_code
_entity_poly.pdbx_strand_id
1 'polypeptide(L)'
;MASPMARIAADAQQLLSRLPQLLPSQLPLRRSPAQQPALRLPSYDLFGDLQQYALSSATVETLASIYKVGQRELQRSAQEQYFAACRKLAATDDGRDSDVVELYQQAALCRLTGDYDQAVLRLRERLLVEVQRAREQAASTSDAGRGNFSAEVVAVLEGA
;
A
#
# COMPACT_ATOMS: atom_id res chain seq x y z
N MET A 1 -24.28 -25.10 -69.10
CA MET A 1 -25.38 -24.76 -68.17
C MET A 1 -24.92 -25.10 -66.76
N ALA A 2 -24.83 -24.13 -65.86
CA ALA A 2 -24.42 -24.39 -64.48
C ALA A 2 -25.49 -25.26 -63.78
N SER A 3 -25.07 -26.29 -63.05
CA SER A 3 -26.00 -27.17 -62.35
C SER A 3 -26.82 -26.35 -61.33
N PRO A 4 -28.05 -26.77 -60.99
CA PRO A 4 -28.84 -26.11 -59.95
C PRO A 4 -28.06 -25.94 -58.65
N MET A 5 -27.23 -26.93 -58.32
CA MET A 5 -26.33 -26.92 -57.16
C MET A 5 -25.29 -25.79 -57.22
N ALA A 6 -24.70 -25.53 -58.39
CA ALA A 6 -23.73 -24.46 -58.57
C ALA A 6 -24.38 -23.07 -58.40
N ARG A 7 -25.66 -22.92 -58.75
CA ARG A 7 -26.41 -21.66 -58.56
C ARG A 7 -26.72 -21.44 -57.08
N ILE A 8 -27.18 -22.48 -56.38
CA ILE A 8 -27.43 -22.41 -54.92
C ILE A 8 -26.14 -22.10 -54.16
N ALA A 9 -25.01 -22.71 -54.54
CA ALA A 9 -23.72 -22.42 -53.93
C ALA A 9 -23.28 -20.96 -54.16
N ALA A 10 -23.46 -20.43 -55.37
CA ALA A 10 -23.14 -19.04 -55.68
C ALA A 10 -24.02 -18.05 -54.88
N ASP A 11 -25.32 -18.32 -54.79
CA ASP A 11 -26.25 -17.48 -54.04
C ASP A 11 -25.96 -17.52 -52.53
N ALA A 12 -25.63 -18.70 -51.99
CA ALA A 12 -25.21 -18.86 -50.60
C ALA A 12 -23.91 -18.09 -50.30
N GLN A 13 -22.93 -18.18 -51.20
CA GLN A 13 -21.64 -17.49 -51.04
C GLN A 13 -21.80 -15.95 -51.14
N GLN A 14 -22.73 -15.49 -51.97
CA GLN A 14 -23.10 -14.07 -52.06
C GLN A 14 -23.84 -13.56 -50.82
N LEU A 15 -24.65 -14.40 -50.16
CA LEU A 15 -25.29 -14.05 -48.90
C LEU A 15 -24.29 -14.03 -47.73
N LEU A 16 -23.42 -15.05 -47.66
CA LEU A 16 -22.41 -15.14 -46.61
C LEU A 16 -21.38 -14.00 -46.69
N SER A 17 -21.05 -13.50 -47.89
CA SER A 17 -20.15 -12.36 -48.05
C SER A 17 -20.74 -11.02 -47.58
N ARG A 18 -22.06 -10.93 -47.38
CA ARG A 18 -22.75 -9.74 -46.87
C ARG A 18 -22.94 -9.74 -45.35
N LEU A 19 -22.85 -10.90 -44.70
CA LEU A 19 -22.90 -11.01 -43.23
C LEU A 19 -21.92 -10.09 -42.48
N PRO A 20 -20.65 -9.90 -42.90
CA PRO A 20 -19.73 -9.01 -42.19
C PRO A 20 -20.15 -7.53 -42.22
N GLN A 21 -21.03 -7.11 -43.14
CA GLN A 21 -21.54 -5.74 -43.20
C GLN A 21 -22.77 -5.51 -42.31
N LEU A 22 -23.43 -6.59 -41.87
CA LEU A 22 -24.58 -6.55 -40.97
C LEU A 22 -24.17 -6.72 -39.50
N LEU A 23 -22.94 -7.16 -39.25
CA LEU A 23 -22.37 -7.19 -37.91
C LEU A 23 -22.05 -5.75 -37.48
N PRO A 24 -22.48 -5.31 -36.29
CA PRO A 24 -22.06 -4.03 -35.76
C PRO A 24 -20.53 -3.99 -35.74
N SER A 25 -19.95 -2.90 -36.26
CA SER A 25 -18.50 -2.66 -36.28
C SER A 25 -17.92 -3.08 -34.94
N GLN A 26 -17.02 -4.06 -34.96
CA GLN A 26 -16.41 -4.56 -33.72
C GLN A 26 -15.75 -3.36 -33.03
N LEU A 27 -16.32 -2.96 -31.89
CA LEU A 27 -15.75 -1.97 -31.00
C LEU A 27 -14.26 -2.32 -30.85
N PRO A 28 -13.34 -1.35 -31.06
CA PRO A 28 -11.92 -1.64 -30.91
C PRO A 28 -11.72 -2.29 -29.54
N LEU A 29 -11.16 -3.50 -29.55
CA LEU A 29 -10.76 -4.22 -28.36
C LEU A 29 -10.01 -3.22 -27.49
N ARG A 30 -10.62 -2.86 -26.34
CA ARG A 30 -9.97 -2.03 -25.33
C ARG A 30 -8.62 -2.67 -25.08
N ARG A 31 -7.53 -2.01 -25.51
CA ARG A 31 -6.16 -2.47 -25.25
C ARG A 31 -6.12 -2.83 -23.78
N SER A 32 -5.74 -4.06 -23.48
CA SER A 32 -5.45 -4.48 -22.10
C SER A 32 -4.60 -3.39 -21.47
N PRO A 33 -4.93 -2.90 -20.26
CA PRO A 33 -4.14 -1.85 -19.64
C PRO A 33 -2.69 -2.33 -19.61
N ALA A 34 -1.79 -1.57 -20.25
CA ALA A 34 -0.36 -1.83 -20.17
C ALA A 34 -0.02 -2.07 -18.70
N GLN A 35 0.75 -3.12 -18.40
CA GLN A 35 1.17 -3.44 -17.04
C GLN A 35 1.78 -2.17 -16.44
N GLN A 36 1.02 -1.51 -15.56
CA GLN A 36 1.42 -0.21 -15.04
C GLN A 36 2.64 -0.42 -14.15
N PRO A 37 3.67 0.44 -14.25
CA PRO A 37 4.92 0.25 -13.53
C PRO A 37 4.65 0.16 -12.04
N ALA A 38 5.10 -0.91 -11.41
CA ALA A 38 4.93 -1.10 -9.97
C ALA A 38 5.81 -0.09 -9.21
N LEU A 39 5.21 0.70 -8.32
CA LEU A 39 5.93 1.60 -7.43
C LEU A 39 6.80 0.76 -6.48
N ARG A 40 8.12 0.78 -6.69
CA ARG A 40 9.09 0.10 -5.83
C ARG A 40 9.40 0.98 -4.63
N LEU A 41 8.89 0.59 -3.46
CA LEU A 41 9.08 1.32 -2.21
C LEU A 41 10.05 0.55 -1.30
N PRO A 42 10.99 1.23 -0.63
CA PRO A 42 11.93 0.59 0.29
C PRO A 42 11.19 0.04 1.53
N SER A 43 11.72 -1.04 2.11
CA SER A 43 11.34 -1.50 3.45
C SER A 43 12.39 -1.04 4.45
N TYR A 44 11.96 -0.61 5.64
CA TYR A 44 12.85 -0.11 6.69
C TYR A 44 12.76 -1.05 7.88
N ASP A 45 13.87 -1.26 8.58
CA ASP A 45 13.88 -2.06 9.80
C ASP A 45 14.06 -1.15 11.01
N LEU A 46 13.35 -1.48 12.09
CA LEU A 46 13.33 -0.76 13.35
C LEU A 46 14.12 -1.51 14.45
N PHE A 47 14.56 -2.74 14.16
CA PHE A 47 15.16 -3.63 15.16
C PHE A 47 16.39 -3.02 15.84
N GLY A 48 17.29 -2.40 15.06
CA GLY A 48 18.51 -1.76 15.59
C GLY A 48 18.23 -0.57 16.51
N ASP A 49 17.15 0.17 16.30
CA ASP A 49 16.77 1.29 17.17
C ASP A 49 16.17 0.78 18.48
N LEU A 50 15.32 -0.24 18.42
CA LEU A 50 14.66 -0.81 19.59
C LEU A 50 15.64 -1.51 20.54
N GLN A 51 16.75 -2.06 20.02
CA GLN A 51 17.79 -2.66 20.85
C GLN A 51 18.41 -1.68 21.85
N GLN A 52 18.39 -0.37 21.57
CA GLN A 52 18.96 0.66 22.45
C GLN A 52 18.14 0.86 23.75
N TYR A 53 16.90 0.36 23.79
CA TYR A 53 15.98 0.57 24.91
C TYR A 53 16.03 -0.53 25.98
N ALA A 54 16.98 -1.49 25.88
CA ALA A 54 17.13 -2.62 26.82
C ALA A 54 15.80 -3.38 27.09
N LEU A 55 14.95 -3.48 26.06
CA LEU A 55 13.67 -4.18 26.11
C LEU A 55 13.88 -5.70 25.98
N SER A 56 12.90 -6.48 26.44
CA SER A 56 12.90 -7.93 26.20
C SER A 56 12.80 -8.24 24.70
N SER A 57 13.37 -9.37 24.25
CA SER A 57 13.29 -9.80 22.84
C SER A 57 11.85 -9.86 22.33
N ALA A 58 10.94 -10.40 23.15
CA ALA A 58 9.52 -10.50 22.82
C ALA A 58 8.86 -9.13 22.59
N THR A 59 9.22 -8.12 23.40
CA THR A 59 8.73 -6.76 23.23
C THR A 59 9.28 -6.13 21.95
N VAL A 60 10.57 -6.31 21.67
CA VAL A 60 11.21 -5.80 20.45
C VAL A 60 10.57 -6.42 19.20
N GLU A 61 10.35 -7.74 19.20
CA GLU A 61 9.69 -8.45 18.09
C GLU A 61 8.27 -7.95 17.86
N THR A 62 7.52 -7.73 18.93
CA THR A 62 6.14 -7.24 18.85
C THR A 62 6.11 -5.82 18.26
N LEU A 63 6.96 -4.91 18.74
CA LEU A 63 7.05 -3.54 18.24
C LEU A 63 7.53 -3.49 16.78
N ALA A 64 8.51 -4.31 16.41
CA ALA A 64 8.97 -4.44 15.03
C ALA A 64 7.86 -5.00 14.12
N SER A 65 7.04 -5.92 14.61
CA SER A 65 5.87 -6.44 13.87
C SER A 65 4.82 -5.34 13.64
N ILE A 66 4.47 -4.57 14.68
CA ILE A 66 3.53 -3.44 14.58
C ILE A 66 4.04 -2.42 13.55
N TYR A 67 5.33 -2.08 13.61
CA TYR A 67 5.95 -1.18 12.64
C TYR A 67 5.87 -1.72 11.20
N LYS A 68 6.19 -3.01 11.00
CA LYS A 68 6.09 -3.67 9.69
C LYS A 68 4.66 -3.65 9.14
N VAL A 69 3.65 -3.85 9.99
CA VAL A 69 2.24 -3.74 9.58
C VAL A 69 1.92 -2.32 9.14
N GLY A 70 2.29 -1.31 9.93
CA GLY A 70 2.09 0.10 9.56
C GLY A 70 2.81 0.47 8.26
N GLN A 71 4.03 -0.01 8.06
CA GLN A 71 4.79 0.20 6.83
C GLN A 71 4.11 -0.44 5.61
N ARG A 72 3.55 -1.65 5.74
CA ARG A 72 2.81 -2.31 4.65
C ARG A 72 1.56 -1.53 4.26
N GLU A 73 0.81 -1.00 5.23
CA GLU A 73 -0.36 -0.17 4.95
C GLU A 73 0.02 1.13 4.23
N LEU A 74 1.13 1.77 4.63
CA LEU A 74 1.67 2.93 3.92
C LEU A 74 2.08 2.58 2.48
N GLN A 75 2.76 1.44 2.27
CA GLN A 75 3.14 0.98 0.93
C GLN A 75 1.92 0.74 0.05
N ARG A 76 0.91 0.05 0.61
CA ARG A 76 -0.35 -0.21 -0.07
C ARG A 76 -1.05 1.08 -0.47
N SER A 77 -1.16 2.04 0.45
CA SER A 77 -1.82 3.32 0.17
C SER A 77 -1.09 4.11 -0.92
N ALA A 78 0.24 4.18 -0.88
CA ALA A 78 1.03 4.86 -1.90
C ALA A 78 0.90 4.19 -3.28
N GLN A 79 0.87 2.84 -3.33
CA GLN A 79 0.62 2.09 -4.56
C GLN A 79 -0.79 2.36 -5.11
N GLU A 80 -1.83 2.29 -4.28
CA GLU A 80 -3.21 2.57 -4.69
C GLU A 80 -3.36 3.99 -5.24
N GLN A 81 -2.74 4.98 -4.60
CA GLN A 81 -2.71 6.37 -5.08
C GLN A 81 -1.99 6.51 -6.41
N TYR A 82 -0.84 5.85 -6.58
CA TYR A 82 -0.10 5.85 -7.84
C TYR A 82 -0.92 5.25 -8.98
N PHE A 83 -1.53 4.08 -8.76
CA PHE A 83 -2.40 3.44 -9.74
C PHE A 83 -3.62 4.32 -10.09
N ALA A 84 -4.23 4.94 -9.09
CA ALA A 84 -5.35 5.86 -9.33
C ALA A 84 -4.92 7.09 -10.15
N ALA A 85 -3.74 7.65 -9.89
CA ALA A 85 -3.19 8.77 -10.66
C ALA A 85 -2.90 8.36 -12.12
N CYS A 86 -2.20 7.25 -12.33
CA CYS A 86 -1.87 6.73 -13.66
C CYS A 86 -3.12 6.37 -14.47
N ARG A 87 -4.16 5.82 -13.84
CA ARG A 87 -5.45 5.56 -14.50
C ARG A 87 -6.16 6.83 -14.92
N LYS A 88 -6.13 7.89 -14.10
CA LYS A 88 -6.72 9.19 -14.45
C LYS A 88 -5.98 9.84 -15.61
N LEU A 89 -4.65 9.79 -15.60
CA LEU A 89 -3.79 10.25 -16.70
C LEU A 89 -4.08 9.53 -18.01
N ALA A 90 -4.17 8.20 -17.98
CA ALA A 90 -4.50 7.41 -19.16
C ALA A 90 -5.92 7.66 -19.69
N ALA A 91 -6.86 8.07 -18.84
CA ALA A 91 -8.22 8.40 -19.25
C ALA A 91 -8.33 9.78 -19.94
N THR A 92 -7.36 10.66 -19.72
CA THR A 92 -7.29 12.00 -20.32
C THR A 92 -6.35 12.06 -21.53
N ASP A 93 -5.66 10.96 -21.86
CA ASP A 93 -4.72 10.89 -22.98
C ASP A 93 -5.47 10.66 -24.29
N ASP A 94 -5.48 11.68 -25.16
CA ASP A 94 -6.02 11.61 -26.52
C ASP A 94 -5.01 11.01 -27.52
N GLY A 95 -3.88 10.49 -27.05
CA GLY A 95 -2.84 9.82 -27.85
C GLY A 95 -1.97 10.76 -28.67
N ARG A 96 -2.03 12.08 -28.41
CA ARG A 96 -1.26 13.10 -29.13
C ARG A 96 0.01 13.53 -28.41
N ASP A 97 0.07 13.39 -27.09
CA ASP A 97 1.16 13.92 -26.25
C ASP A 97 1.74 12.84 -25.30
N SER A 98 2.34 11.80 -25.90
CA SER A 98 2.97 10.69 -25.15
C SER A 98 4.02 11.19 -24.15
N ASP A 99 4.80 12.20 -24.52
CA ASP A 99 5.87 12.77 -23.69
C ASP A 99 5.33 13.44 -22.42
N VAL A 100 4.14 14.06 -22.52
CA VAL A 100 3.49 14.73 -21.38
C VAL A 100 3.00 13.69 -20.38
N VAL A 101 2.42 12.59 -20.84
CA VAL A 101 1.95 11.50 -19.99
C VAL A 101 3.12 10.87 -19.21
N GLU A 102 4.26 10.64 -19.87
CA GLU A 102 5.46 10.13 -19.20
C GLU A 102 5.99 11.08 -18.13
N LEU A 103 6.05 12.39 -18.42
CA LEU A 103 6.47 13.40 -17.44
C LEU A 103 5.56 13.42 -16.20
N TYR A 104 4.25 13.32 -16.38
CA TYR A 104 3.31 13.26 -15.26
C TYR A 104 3.42 11.96 -14.46
N GLN A 105 3.62 10.82 -15.12
CA GLN A 105 3.88 9.55 -14.43
C GLN A 105 5.15 9.63 -13.58
N GLN A 106 6.22 10.21 -14.13
CA GLN A 106 7.47 10.41 -13.41
C GLN A 106 7.29 11.38 -12.22
N ALA A 107 6.56 12.48 -12.40
CA ALA A 107 6.26 13.41 -11.33
C ALA A 107 5.43 12.75 -10.20
N ALA A 108 4.43 11.93 -10.56
CA ALA A 108 3.63 11.17 -9.61
C ALA A 108 4.48 10.14 -8.84
N LEU A 109 5.41 9.47 -9.53
CA LEU A 109 6.37 8.55 -8.93
C LEU A 109 7.24 9.27 -7.90
N CYS A 110 7.94 10.33 -8.30
CA CYS A 110 8.82 11.09 -7.39
C CYS A 110 8.06 11.61 -6.16
N ARG A 111 6.87 12.16 -6.36
CA ARG A 111 6.04 12.68 -5.27
C ARG A 111 5.62 11.58 -4.30
N LEU A 112 5.05 10.48 -4.79
CA LEU A 112 4.51 9.44 -3.93
C LEU A 112 5.60 8.65 -3.21
N THR A 113 6.77 8.49 -3.82
CA THR A 113 7.96 7.95 -3.11
C THR A 113 8.39 8.89 -1.99
N GLY A 114 8.48 10.20 -2.25
CA GLY A 114 8.83 11.18 -1.21
C GLY A 114 7.82 11.24 -0.06
N ASP A 115 6.52 11.22 -0.38
CA ASP A 115 5.43 11.20 0.61
C ASP A 115 5.49 9.92 1.46
N TYR A 116 5.80 8.77 0.82
CA TYR A 116 6.01 7.50 1.50
C TYR A 116 7.19 7.54 2.46
N ASP A 117 8.37 8.00 2.02
CA ASP A 117 9.57 8.06 2.84
C ASP A 117 9.34 8.94 4.08
N GLN A 118 8.71 10.10 3.91
CA GLN A 118 8.34 10.97 5.03
C GLN A 118 7.30 10.33 5.96
N ALA A 119 6.34 9.57 5.44
CA ALA A 119 5.35 8.89 6.26
C ALA A 119 5.99 7.78 7.11
N VAL A 120 6.93 7.02 6.54
CA VAL A 120 7.65 5.96 7.27
C VAL A 120 8.55 6.54 8.35
N LEU A 121 9.29 7.61 8.07
CA LEU A 121 10.11 8.29 9.08
C LEU A 121 9.25 8.79 10.26
N ARG A 122 8.11 9.42 9.97
CA ARG A 122 7.16 9.86 11.01
C ARG A 122 6.59 8.69 11.81
N LEU A 123 6.29 7.57 11.17
CA LEU A 123 5.82 6.36 11.85
C LEU A 123 6.90 5.83 12.81
N ARG A 124 8.16 5.78 12.36
CA ARG A 124 9.32 5.39 13.16
C ARG A 124 9.49 6.28 14.37
N GLU A 125 9.54 7.60 14.17
CA GLU A 125 9.70 8.58 15.25
C GLU A 125 8.59 8.46 16.30
N ARG A 126 7.33 8.38 15.87
CA ARG A 126 6.18 8.23 16.78
C ARG A 126 6.28 6.98 17.64
N LEU A 127 6.64 5.85 17.03
CA LEU A 127 6.78 4.60 17.76
C LEU A 127 7.90 4.68 18.79
N LEU A 128 9.05 5.24 18.44
CA LEU A 128 10.17 5.41 19.38
C LEU A 128 9.85 6.38 20.52
N VAL A 129 9.13 7.46 20.24
CA VAL A 129 8.65 8.40 21.27
C VAL A 129 7.69 7.71 22.25
N GLU A 130 6.74 6.92 21.75
CA GLU A 130 5.82 6.18 22.62
C GLU A 130 6.53 5.11 23.45
N VAL A 131 7.54 4.44 22.89
CA VAL A 131 8.39 3.49 23.64
C VAL A 131 9.14 4.20 24.76
N GLN A 132 9.75 5.35 24.47
CA GLN A 132 10.46 6.13 25.48
C GLN A 132 9.51 6.61 26.59
N ARG A 133 8.34 7.12 26.22
CA ARG A 133 7.31 7.56 27.17
C ARG A 133 6.83 6.41 28.06
N ALA A 134 6.56 5.24 27.50
CA ALA A 134 6.15 4.06 28.25
C ALA A 134 7.24 3.60 29.24
N ARG A 135 8.51 3.70 28.84
CA ARG A 135 9.66 3.39 29.70
C ARG A 135 9.78 4.36 30.88
N GLU A 136 9.67 5.66 30.63
CA GLU A 136 9.71 6.69 31.68
C GLU A 136 8.59 6.51 32.69
N GLN A 137 7.37 6.21 32.21
CA GLN A 137 6.23 5.92 33.07
C GLN A 137 6.48 4.68 33.93
N ALA A 138 6.97 3.57 33.34
CA ALA A 138 7.28 2.36 34.09
C ALA A 138 8.35 2.59 35.17
N ALA A 139 9.38 3.39 34.87
CA ALA A 139 10.40 3.77 35.84
C ALA A 139 9.83 4.61 36.99
N SER A 140 8.94 5.56 36.71
CA SER A 140 8.32 6.42 37.73
C SER A 140 7.38 5.65 38.69
N THR A 141 6.70 4.62 38.20
CA THR A 141 5.78 3.80 39.01
C THR A 141 6.53 2.85 39.95
N SER A 142 7.77 2.47 39.62
CA SER A 142 8.61 1.57 40.42
C SER A 142 8.99 2.16 41.79
N ASP A 143 9.06 3.48 41.92
CA ASP A 143 9.51 4.14 43.15
C ASP A 143 8.36 4.42 44.13
N ALA A 144 7.12 4.48 43.64
CA ALA A 144 5.94 4.73 44.47
C ALA A 144 5.45 3.50 45.26
N GLY A 145 5.89 2.29 44.91
CA GLY A 145 5.34 1.03 45.44
C GLY A 145 6.15 0.35 46.56
N ARG A 146 7.35 0.83 46.90
CA ARG A 146 8.27 0.14 47.83
C ARG A 146 8.23 0.62 49.28
N GLY A 147 7.43 1.63 49.62
CA GLY A 147 7.61 2.38 50.87
C GLY A 147 6.49 2.33 51.92
N ASN A 148 5.36 1.64 51.73
CA ASN A 148 4.22 1.83 52.65
C ASN A 148 3.66 0.58 53.36
N PHE A 149 4.12 -0.62 53.03
CA PHE A 149 3.63 -1.83 53.73
C PHE A 149 4.19 -1.98 55.16
N SER A 150 5.31 -1.33 55.48
CA SER A 150 5.91 -1.40 56.83
C SER A 150 5.31 -0.40 57.82
N ALA A 151 4.72 0.70 57.36
CA ALA A 151 4.12 1.71 58.24
C ALA A 151 2.74 1.26 58.76
N GLU A 152 1.95 0.61 57.92
CA GLU A 152 0.61 0.14 58.29
C GLU A 152 0.63 -1.08 59.23
N VAL A 153 1.62 -1.97 59.09
CA VAL A 153 1.74 -3.17 59.96
C VAL A 153 2.30 -2.84 61.35
N VAL A 154 3.19 -1.85 61.48
CA VAL A 154 3.69 -1.40 62.79
C VAL A 154 2.59 -0.68 63.58
N ALA A 155 1.76 0.13 62.91
CA ALA A 155 0.64 0.80 63.56
C ALA A 155 -0.43 -0.16 64.11
N VAL A 156 -0.57 -1.37 63.56
CA VAL A 156 -1.52 -2.39 64.04
C VAL A 156 -0.96 -3.21 65.22
N LEU A 157 0.37 -3.31 65.38
CA LEU A 157 0.99 -4.08 66.46
C LEU A 157 1.28 -3.28 67.74
N GLU A 158 1.27 -1.94 67.67
CA GLU A 158 1.42 -1.07 68.86
C GLU A 158 0.07 -0.62 69.45
N GLY A 159 -1.06 -1.06 68.86
CA GLY A 159 -2.42 -0.72 69.25
C GLY A 159 -3.26 -1.86 69.84
N ALA A 160 -2.66 -2.98 70.24
CA ALA A 160 -3.34 -4.11 70.87
C ALA A 160 -2.76 -4.43 72.26
#